data_AF-A0A1H8I6Y0-F1
#
_entry.id   AF-A0A1H8I6Y0-F1
#
_cell.length_a   1.000
_cell.length_b   1.000
_cell.length_c   1.000
_cell.angle_alpha   90.00
_cell.angle_beta   90.00
_cell.angle_gamma   90.00
#
_symmetry.space_group_name_H-M   'P 1'
#
loop_
_entity.id
_entity.type
_entity.pdbx_description
1 polymer ?
#
loop_
_entity_poly.entity_id
_entity_poly.type
_entity_poly.pdbx_seq_one_letter_code
_entity_poly.pdbx_strand_id
1 'polypeptide(L)'
;MKLKIAFDPDLVALMQAEIAAGEKAVSAAMREAGTSLKSAWRGQITGAGLGTRLGNSIRLASFPKSGDSLNAAALVWSNAPVIIGAHDTGPLIRSKDGFWLAIPTPAAGKSTKGGRITPGEWERRTGLRLRFIYRRRGPSLLVAEGRLDSKGRAVASKSKTGRSLATVPIFLLVPQVKLRKRLDLARDAERAVDGVPGRIVARWVTNSDRV
;
A
#
# COMPACT_ATOMS: atom_id res chain seq x y z
N MET A 1 -13.05 3.44 -75.42
CA MET A 1 -11.79 3.89 -74.77
C MET A 1 -11.62 3.08 -73.49
N LYS A 2 -10.57 2.26 -73.36
CA LYS A 2 -10.29 1.49 -72.13
C LYS A 2 -9.14 2.17 -71.39
N LEU A 3 -9.45 2.88 -70.30
CA LEU A 3 -8.45 3.36 -69.35
C LEU A 3 -8.01 2.19 -68.47
N LYS A 4 -6.77 1.74 -68.65
CA LYS A 4 -6.11 0.86 -67.68
C LYS A 4 -5.52 1.76 -66.60
N ILE A 5 -6.19 1.84 -65.46
CA ILE A 5 -5.61 2.41 -64.25
C ILE A 5 -4.85 1.27 -63.58
N ALA A 6 -3.53 1.32 -63.60
CA ALA A 6 -2.69 0.43 -62.81
C ALA A 6 -2.45 1.09 -61.46
N PHE A 7 -3.03 0.52 -60.40
CA PHE A 7 -2.62 0.83 -59.04
C PHE A 7 -1.43 -0.07 -58.73
N ASP A 8 -0.23 0.51 -58.70
CA ASP A 8 0.94 -0.14 -58.11
C ASP A 8 1.17 0.52 -56.75
N PRO A 9 0.47 0.07 -55.69
CA PRO A 9 0.64 0.64 -54.37
C PRO A 9 2.07 0.38 -53.88
N ASP A 10 2.71 1.41 -53.34
CA ASP A 10 3.98 1.25 -52.64
C ASP A 10 3.75 0.41 -51.37
N LEU A 11 3.97 -0.90 -51.52
CA LEU A 11 3.81 -1.88 -50.44
C LEU A 11 4.69 -1.55 -49.24
N VAL A 12 5.87 -0.96 -49.46
CA VAL A 12 6.77 -0.56 -48.37
C VAL A 12 6.14 0.58 -47.58
N ALA A 13 5.61 1.60 -48.25
CA ALA A 13 4.91 2.70 -47.59
C ALA A 13 3.68 2.23 -46.80
N LEU A 14 2.88 1.32 -47.38
CA LEU A 14 1.71 0.75 -46.69
C LEU A 14 2.10 -0.08 -45.46
N MET A 15 3.17 -0.88 -45.56
CA MET A 15 3.67 -1.65 -44.41
C MET A 15 4.20 -0.74 -43.29
N GLN A 16 4.90 0.34 -43.64
CA GLN A 16 5.39 1.31 -42.65
C GLN A 16 4.24 2.05 -41.95
N ALA A 17 3.20 2.42 -42.71
CA ALA A 17 1.98 2.99 -42.17
C ALA A 17 1.30 2.04 -41.17
N GLU A 18 1.19 0.76 -41.52
CA GLU A 18 0.55 -0.25 -40.68
C GLU A 18 1.35 -0.51 -39.39
N ILE A 19 2.69 -0.55 -39.47
CA ILE A 19 3.57 -0.64 -38.29
C ILE A 19 3.35 0.57 -37.38
N ALA A 20 3.35 1.79 -37.93
CA ALA A 20 3.14 3.01 -37.15
C ALA A 20 1.74 3.04 -36.48
N ALA A 21 0.71 2.57 -37.18
CA ALA A 21 -0.64 2.42 -36.65
C ALA A 21 -0.67 1.43 -35.46
N GLY A 22 0.03 0.30 -35.59
CA GLY A 22 0.20 -0.70 -34.55
C GLY A 22 0.96 -0.19 -33.34
N GLU A 23 2.12 0.46 -33.54
CA GLU A 23 2.92 1.07 -32.47
C GLU A 23 2.09 2.04 -31.64
N LYS A 24 1.33 2.91 -32.31
CA LYS A 24 0.44 3.87 -31.68
C LYS A 24 -0.69 3.18 -30.91
N ALA A 25 -1.29 2.15 -31.49
CA ALA A 25 -2.36 1.38 -30.86
C ALA A 25 -1.89 0.68 -29.58
N VAL A 26 -0.76 -0.04 -29.65
CA VAL A 26 -0.16 -0.74 -28.52
C VAL A 26 0.23 0.24 -27.41
N SER A 27 0.91 1.33 -27.77
CA SER A 27 1.35 2.33 -26.79
C SER A 27 0.18 3.01 -26.08
N ALA A 28 -0.88 3.36 -26.80
CA ALA A 28 -2.08 3.92 -26.22
C ALA A 28 -2.83 2.91 -25.33
N ALA A 29 -2.96 1.65 -25.76
CA ALA A 29 -3.59 0.59 -24.97
C ALA A 29 -2.84 0.35 -23.66
N MET A 30 -1.51 0.31 -23.69
CA MET A 30 -0.69 0.11 -22.49
C MET A 30 -0.77 1.30 -21.52
N ARG A 31 -0.76 2.54 -22.03
CA ARG A 31 -0.96 3.76 -21.21
C ARG A 31 -2.33 3.75 -20.51
N GLU A 32 -3.38 3.37 -21.23
CA GLU A 32 -4.74 3.26 -20.70
C GLU A 32 -4.85 2.14 -19.64
N ALA A 33 -4.31 0.95 -19.92
CA ALA A 33 -4.32 -0.18 -19.00
C ALA A 33 -3.57 0.17 -17.70
N GLY A 34 -2.39 0.78 -17.80
CA GLY A 34 -1.62 1.23 -16.63
C GLY A 34 -2.34 2.30 -15.80
N THR A 35 -3.00 3.26 -16.46
CA THR A 35 -3.77 4.32 -15.79
C THR A 35 -5.00 3.75 -15.07
N SER A 36 -5.71 2.83 -15.74
CA SER A 36 -6.88 2.16 -15.18
C SER A 36 -6.51 1.30 -13.99
N LEU A 37 -5.43 0.51 -14.09
CA LEU A 37 -4.92 -0.33 -12.99
C LEU A 37 -4.51 0.51 -11.78
N LYS A 38 -3.76 1.60 -12.00
CA LYS A 38 -3.40 2.56 -10.93
C LYS A 38 -4.64 3.12 -10.24
N SER A 39 -5.68 3.47 -11.01
CA SER A 39 -6.94 3.99 -10.47
C SER A 39 -7.69 2.92 -9.66
N ALA A 40 -7.79 1.70 -10.19
CA ALA A 40 -8.45 0.57 -9.54
C ALA A 40 -7.77 0.24 -8.19
N TRP A 41 -6.45 0.10 -8.17
CA TRP A 41 -5.70 -0.13 -6.94
C TRP A 41 -5.89 1.00 -5.92
N ARG A 42 -5.88 2.26 -6.36
CA ARG A 42 -6.16 3.40 -5.48
C ARG A 42 -7.56 3.34 -4.89
N GLY A 43 -8.56 3.06 -5.71
CA GLY A 43 -9.95 2.91 -5.31
C GLY A 43 -10.13 1.76 -4.32
N GLN A 44 -9.47 0.63 -4.54
CA GLN A 44 -9.50 -0.50 -3.62
C GLN A 44 -8.89 -0.15 -2.26
N ILE A 45 -7.74 0.53 -2.25
CA ILE A 45 -7.06 0.97 -1.02
C ILE A 45 -7.90 1.96 -0.21
N THR A 46 -8.48 2.96 -0.87
CA THR A 46 -9.32 3.96 -0.18
C THR A 46 -10.65 3.35 0.26
N GLY A 47 -11.28 2.52 -0.58
CA GLY A 47 -12.50 1.78 -0.25
C GLY A 47 -12.33 0.81 0.91
N ALA A 48 -11.12 0.24 1.08
CA ALA A 48 -10.75 -0.58 2.23
C ALA A 48 -10.48 0.22 3.53
N GLY A 49 -10.65 1.54 3.51
CA GLY A 49 -10.44 2.42 4.65
C GLY A 49 -8.98 2.60 5.06
N LEU A 50 -8.02 2.35 4.14
CA LEU A 50 -6.59 2.51 4.41
C LEU A 50 -6.08 3.95 4.17
N GLY A 51 -6.98 4.83 3.71
CA GLY A 51 -6.74 6.26 3.55
C GLY A 51 -6.12 6.66 2.22
N THR A 52 -6.32 7.93 1.85
CA THR A 52 -5.87 8.51 0.57
C THR A 52 -4.36 8.57 0.45
N ARG A 53 -3.63 8.80 1.56
CA ARG A 53 -2.17 8.82 1.58
C ARG A 53 -1.56 7.50 1.11
N LEU A 54 -2.13 6.36 1.53
CA LEU A 54 -1.65 5.05 1.10
C LEU A 54 -2.02 4.79 -0.37
N GLY A 55 -3.23 5.17 -0.81
CA GLY A 55 -3.59 5.09 -2.23
C GLY A 55 -2.62 5.90 -3.11
N ASN A 56 -2.24 7.10 -2.68
CA ASN A 56 -1.28 7.95 -3.40
C ASN A 56 0.14 7.37 -3.48
N SER A 57 0.46 6.33 -2.69
CA SER A 57 1.72 5.59 -2.82
C SER A 57 1.79 4.78 -4.12
N ILE A 58 0.64 4.47 -4.75
CA ILE A 58 0.61 3.77 -6.04
C ILE A 58 1.10 4.72 -7.15
N ARG A 59 2.07 4.23 -7.93
CA ARG A 59 2.76 4.92 -9.01
C ARG A 59 2.57 4.16 -10.32
N LEU A 60 2.80 4.88 -11.41
CA LEU A 60 2.74 4.37 -12.78
C LEU A 60 3.93 4.97 -13.54
N ALA A 61 4.55 4.15 -14.38
CA ALA A 61 5.47 4.55 -15.43
C ALA A 61 5.05 3.85 -16.71
N SER A 62 5.12 4.58 -17.83
CA SER A 62 4.88 4.03 -19.16
C SER A 62 6.17 4.08 -19.97
N PHE A 63 6.37 3.05 -20.78
CA PHE A 63 7.53 2.87 -21.63
C PHE A 63 7.08 2.63 -23.09
N PRO A 64 7.80 3.17 -24.08
CA PRO A 64 8.88 4.15 -23.93
C PRO A 64 8.37 5.49 -23.35
N LYS A 65 9.30 6.30 -22.80
CA LYS A 65 8.94 7.61 -22.21
C LYS A 65 8.43 8.60 -23.26
N SER A 66 8.89 8.45 -24.50
CA SER A 66 8.53 9.25 -25.66
C SER A 66 8.42 8.36 -26.88
N GLY A 67 7.56 8.72 -27.82
CA GLY A 67 7.27 7.92 -29.01
C GLY A 67 6.32 6.77 -28.73
N ASP A 68 6.05 6.02 -29.79
CA ASP A 68 5.21 4.83 -29.79
C ASP A 68 6.07 3.61 -30.14
N SER A 69 5.65 2.43 -29.70
CA SER A 69 6.37 1.18 -29.92
C SER A 69 5.41 -0.02 -29.79
N LEU A 70 5.67 -1.06 -30.57
CA LEU A 70 5.03 -2.38 -30.40
C LEU A 70 5.42 -3.04 -29.08
N ASN A 71 6.55 -2.65 -28.48
CA ASN A 71 7.04 -3.13 -27.19
C ASN A 71 6.67 -2.19 -26.04
N ALA A 72 5.61 -1.40 -26.19
CA ALA A 72 5.20 -0.50 -25.12
C ALA A 72 4.82 -1.29 -23.85
N ALA A 73 5.10 -0.71 -22.69
CA ALA A 73 4.86 -1.32 -21.40
C ALA A 73 4.36 -0.31 -20.38
N ALA A 74 3.62 -0.79 -19.37
CA ALA A 74 3.19 0.00 -18.23
C ALA A 74 3.54 -0.72 -16.94
N LEU A 75 4.28 -0.04 -16.07
CA LEU A 75 4.67 -0.54 -14.75
C LEU A 75 3.87 0.19 -13.68
N VAL A 76 3.10 -0.55 -12.88
CA VAL A 76 2.37 -0.04 -11.72
C VAL A 76 2.97 -0.64 -10.45
N TRP A 77 3.30 0.21 -9.48
CA TRP A 77 3.94 -0.22 -8.22
C TRP A 77 3.52 0.66 -7.05
N SER A 78 3.95 0.31 -5.84
CA SER A 78 3.77 1.13 -4.64
C SER A 78 5.08 1.55 -4.02
N ASN A 79 5.15 2.80 -3.53
CA ASN A 79 6.23 3.27 -2.65
C ASN A 79 6.09 2.76 -1.19
N ALA A 80 5.02 2.03 -0.86
CA ALA A 80 4.76 1.44 0.45
C ALA A 80 4.47 -0.08 0.33
N PRO A 81 5.35 -0.87 -0.31
CA PRO A 81 5.05 -2.25 -0.69
C PRO A 81 4.80 -3.16 0.53
N VAL A 82 5.50 -2.93 1.64
CA VAL A 82 5.33 -3.74 2.87
C VAL A 82 3.94 -3.56 3.48
N ILE A 83 3.42 -2.33 3.51
CA ILE A 83 2.10 -2.04 4.10
C ILE A 83 1.00 -2.62 3.21
N ILE A 84 1.11 -2.40 1.91
CA ILE A 84 0.14 -2.90 0.93
C ILE A 84 0.16 -4.43 0.90
N GLY A 85 1.33 -5.04 0.79
CA GLY A 85 1.49 -6.50 0.79
C GLY A 85 0.96 -7.14 2.08
N ALA A 86 1.09 -6.48 3.23
CA ALA A 86 0.49 -6.95 4.46
C ALA A 86 -1.06 -6.95 4.39
N HIS A 87 -1.67 -5.94 3.78
CA HIS A 87 -3.13 -5.92 3.60
C HIS A 87 -3.65 -6.82 2.47
N ASP A 88 -2.79 -7.19 1.52
CA ASP A 88 -3.11 -8.13 0.44
C ASP A 88 -2.96 -9.60 0.86
N THR A 89 -2.01 -9.91 1.74
CA THR A 89 -1.77 -11.28 2.22
C THR A 89 -2.43 -11.58 3.59
N GLY A 90 -2.60 -10.56 4.42
CA GLY A 90 -3.10 -10.69 5.79
C GLY A 90 -2.16 -11.53 6.68
N PRO A 91 -0.90 -11.13 6.91
CA PRO A 91 0.07 -11.95 7.61
C PRO A 91 -0.25 -12.08 9.10
N LEU A 92 0.28 -13.16 9.70
CA LEU A 92 0.33 -13.30 11.15
C LEU A 92 1.57 -12.57 11.66
N ILE A 93 1.36 -11.56 12.51
CA ILE A 93 2.43 -10.74 13.08
C ILE A 93 2.74 -11.30 14.47
N ARG A 94 4.01 -11.56 14.71
CA ARG A 94 4.57 -12.01 16.00
C ARG A 94 5.80 -11.19 16.35
N SER A 95 6.22 -11.22 17.60
CA SER A 95 7.47 -10.59 18.00
C SER A 95 8.66 -11.31 17.35
N LYS A 96 9.71 -10.55 17.03
CA LYS A 96 10.96 -11.09 16.46
C LYS A 96 11.84 -11.70 17.55
N ASP A 97 12.01 -10.98 18.65
CA ASP A 97 13.03 -11.24 19.67
C ASP A 97 12.42 -11.69 21.01
N GLY A 98 11.18 -12.18 21.00
CA GLY A 98 10.51 -12.64 22.23
C GLY A 98 9.11 -13.19 22.00
N PHE A 99 8.42 -13.51 23.09
CA PHE A 99 7.08 -14.09 23.02
C PHE A 99 5.96 -13.04 22.85
N TRP A 100 6.13 -11.83 23.37
CA TRP A 100 5.08 -10.82 23.42
C TRP A 100 5.31 -9.66 22.44
N LEU A 101 4.24 -9.25 21.75
CA LEU A 101 4.12 -7.93 21.13
C LEU A 101 3.61 -6.93 22.18
N ALA A 102 4.43 -5.93 22.48
CA ALA A 102 4.04 -4.84 23.37
C ALA A 102 3.37 -3.70 22.60
N ILE A 103 2.05 -3.58 22.74
CA ILE A 103 1.25 -2.54 22.11
C ILE A 103 1.05 -1.40 23.13
N PRO A 104 1.59 -0.20 22.90
CA PRO A 104 1.45 0.91 23.83
C PRO A 104 0.01 1.39 23.91
N THR A 105 -0.48 1.61 25.13
CA THR A 105 -1.73 2.33 25.38
C THR A 105 -1.50 3.84 25.27
N PRO A 106 -2.57 4.67 25.22
CA PRO A 106 -2.41 6.13 25.29
C PRO A 106 -1.58 6.59 26.50
N ALA A 107 -1.67 5.86 27.62
CA ALA A 107 -0.93 6.18 28.85
C ALA A 107 0.59 6.03 28.71
N ALA A 108 1.06 5.23 27.75
CA ALA A 108 2.48 5.11 27.45
C ALA A 108 3.06 6.37 26.77
N GLY A 109 2.22 7.15 26.07
CA GLY A 109 2.68 8.27 25.26
C GLY A 109 3.55 7.85 24.06
N LYS A 110 4.27 8.80 23.47
CA LYS A 110 5.13 8.60 22.29
C LYS A 110 6.59 8.44 22.68
N SER A 111 7.40 7.82 21.83
CA SER A 111 8.86 7.80 21.98
C SER A 111 9.44 9.22 21.92
N THR A 112 10.61 9.45 22.53
CA THR A 112 11.37 10.71 22.38
C THR A 112 11.81 10.95 20.94
N LYS A 113 12.05 9.88 20.17
CA LYS A 113 12.36 9.90 18.74
C LYS A 113 11.11 10.04 17.85
N GLY A 114 9.93 10.18 18.46
CA GLY A 114 8.66 10.11 17.77
C GLY A 114 8.20 8.67 17.52
N GLY A 115 6.89 8.49 17.29
CA GLY A 115 6.30 7.17 17.05
C GLY A 115 6.01 6.36 18.32
N ARG A 116 5.99 5.03 18.18
CA ARG A 116 5.62 4.07 19.24
C ARG A 116 6.78 3.90 20.21
N ILE A 117 6.51 4.06 21.51
CA ILE A 117 7.48 3.83 22.57
C ILE A 117 7.62 2.33 22.88
N THR A 118 8.82 1.87 23.23
CA THR A 118 9.06 0.50 23.70
C THR A 118 9.00 0.40 25.23
N PRO A 119 8.73 -0.79 25.82
CA PRO A 119 8.72 -0.95 27.28
C PRO A 119 9.99 -0.46 27.97
N GLY A 120 11.17 -0.89 27.50
CA GLY A 120 12.45 -0.49 28.10
C GLY A 120 12.76 1.00 27.92
N GLU A 121 12.33 1.62 26.81
CA GLU A 121 12.42 3.08 26.67
C GLU A 121 11.49 3.80 27.63
N TRP A 122 10.28 3.29 27.82
CA TRP A 122 9.29 3.89 28.73
C TRP A 122 9.79 3.89 30.18
N GLU A 123 10.37 2.78 30.65
CA GLU A 123 10.97 2.70 31.99
C GLU A 123 12.12 3.69 32.15
N ARG A 124 13.07 3.74 31.20
CA ARG A 124 14.19 4.69 31.23
C ARG A 124 13.72 6.14 31.28
N ARG A 125 12.67 6.47 30.53
CA ARG A 125 12.15 7.83 30.46
C ARG A 125 11.40 8.25 31.72
N THR A 126 10.62 7.34 32.31
CA THR A 126 9.74 7.67 33.44
C THR A 126 10.38 7.40 34.81
N GLY A 127 11.42 6.57 34.86
CA GLY A 127 12.01 6.06 36.10
C GLY A 127 11.14 5.04 36.82
N LEU A 128 9.97 4.68 36.26
CA LEU A 128 9.05 3.71 36.83
C LEU A 128 9.36 2.31 36.29
N ARG A 129 9.22 1.30 37.15
CA ARG A 129 9.33 -0.11 36.75
C ARG A 129 7.99 -0.63 36.27
N LEU A 130 8.01 -1.32 35.13
CA LEU A 130 6.86 -2.04 34.61
C LEU A 130 6.73 -3.37 35.34
N ARG A 131 5.52 -3.67 35.80
CA ARG A 131 5.14 -4.95 36.38
C ARG A 131 4.33 -5.74 35.36
N PHE A 132 4.70 -7.00 35.17
CA PHE A 132 3.93 -7.91 34.34
C PHE A 132 2.72 -8.43 35.10
N ILE A 133 1.55 -8.36 34.46
CA ILE A 133 0.31 -8.97 34.95
C ILE A 133 -0.20 -9.94 33.90
N TYR A 134 -0.18 -11.21 34.27
CA TYR A 134 -0.79 -12.27 33.46
C TYR A 134 -2.31 -12.18 33.52
N ARG A 135 -2.96 -12.36 32.37
CA ARG A 135 -4.42 -12.47 32.28
C ARG A 135 -4.79 -13.73 31.52
N ARG A 136 -5.55 -14.62 32.17
CA ARG A 136 -6.05 -15.87 31.56
C ARG A 136 -6.95 -15.62 30.36
N ARG A 137 -7.69 -14.50 30.36
CA ARG A 137 -8.56 -14.08 29.25
C ARG A 137 -8.15 -12.68 28.79
N GLY A 138 -7.90 -12.55 27.48
CA GLY A 138 -7.48 -11.29 26.85
C GLY A 138 -5.97 -11.03 26.94
N PRO A 139 -5.51 -9.84 26.52
CA PRO A 139 -4.09 -9.48 26.55
C PRO A 139 -3.55 -9.43 27.98
N SER A 140 -2.35 -9.96 28.19
CA SER A 140 -1.55 -9.70 29.40
C SER A 140 -1.09 -8.24 29.41
N LEU A 141 -0.65 -7.72 30.55
CA LEU A 141 -0.38 -6.29 30.70
C LEU A 141 1.04 -6.05 31.21
N LEU A 142 1.65 -4.94 30.77
CA LEU A 142 2.68 -4.26 31.53
C LEU A 142 2.05 -3.02 32.15
N VAL A 143 2.05 -2.98 33.48
CA VAL A 143 1.47 -1.89 34.25
C VAL A 143 2.55 -1.14 35.01
N ALA A 144 2.29 0.11 35.35
CA ALA A 144 3.13 0.88 36.27
C ALA A 144 2.28 1.42 37.41
N GLU A 145 2.90 1.55 38.58
CA GLU A 145 2.32 2.30 39.68
C GLU A 145 2.68 3.77 39.53
N GLY A 146 1.67 4.62 39.41
CA GLY A 146 1.88 6.05 39.19
C GLY A 146 0.55 6.79 39.17
N ARG A 147 0.53 7.97 38.56
CA ARG A 147 -0.68 8.74 38.33
C ARG A 147 -0.79 9.12 36.86
N LEU A 148 -1.99 9.46 36.43
CA LEU A 148 -2.20 10.06 35.11
C LEU A 148 -1.93 11.56 35.20
N ASP A 149 -1.21 12.11 34.22
CA ASP A 149 -1.12 13.55 34.00
C ASP A 149 -2.39 14.08 33.31
N SER A 150 -2.49 15.39 33.11
CA SER A 150 -3.62 16.02 32.41
C SER A 150 -3.78 15.58 30.95
N LYS A 151 -2.76 14.92 30.39
CA LYS A 151 -2.75 14.35 29.03
C LYS A 151 -3.05 12.84 29.04
N GLY A 152 -3.42 12.28 30.19
CA GLY A 152 -3.73 10.86 30.36
C GLY A 152 -2.49 9.95 30.32
N ARG A 153 -1.29 10.46 30.56
CA ARG A 153 -0.03 9.70 30.55
C ARG A 153 0.37 9.28 31.95
N ALA A 154 0.89 8.07 32.07
CA ALA A 154 1.42 7.58 33.32
C ALA A 154 2.73 8.28 33.66
N VAL A 155 2.77 8.89 34.84
CA VAL A 155 3.93 9.57 35.40
C VAL A 155 4.12 9.18 36.87
N ALA A 156 5.34 9.35 37.37
CA ALA A 156 5.62 9.13 38.78
C ALA A 156 4.76 10.05 39.67
N SER A 157 4.23 9.48 40.76
CA SER A 157 3.61 10.28 41.81
C SER A 157 4.70 10.96 42.63
N LYS A 158 4.51 12.25 42.94
CA LYS A 158 5.38 13.01 43.85
C LYS A 158 4.84 13.02 45.29
N SER A 159 3.67 12.41 45.51
CA SER A 159 3.01 12.37 46.81
C SER A 159 3.69 11.36 47.72
N LYS A 160 4.09 11.79 48.93
CA LYS A 160 4.63 10.91 49.98
C LYS A 160 3.56 10.03 50.64
N THR A 161 2.29 10.41 50.54
CA THR A 161 1.16 9.77 51.26
C THR A 161 0.36 8.80 50.40
N GLY A 162 0.82 8.47 49.19
CA GLY A 162 0.10 7.54 48.32
C GLY A 162 -1.10 8.15 47.57
N ARG A 163 -1.52 9.37 47.93
CA ARG A 163 -2.68 10.03 47.32
C ARG A 163 -2.51 10.15 45.80
N SER A 164 -3.51 9.70 45.03
CA SER A 164 -3.56 9.63 43.56
C SER A 164 -2.69 8.56 42.87
N LEU A 165 -2.12 7.59 43.61
CA LEU A 165 -1.51 6.41 42.99
C LEU A 165 -2.57 5.47 42.43
N ALA A 166 -2.31 4.99 41.22
CA ALA A 166 -3.10 4.04 40.47
C ALA A 166 -2.18 3.05 39.77
N THR A 167 -2.69 1.83 39.55
CA THR A 167 -2.05 0.87 38.66
C THR A 167 -2.53 1.14 37.24
N VAL A 168 -1.65 1.72 36.42
CA VAL A 168 -2.00 2.15 35.06
C VAL A 168 -1.48 1.12 34.04
N PRO A 169 -2.35 0.57 33.18
CA PRO A 169 -1.92 -0.25 32.04
C PRO A 169 -1.15 0.57 31.00
N ILE A 170 0.12 0.23 30.80
CA ILE A 170 1.01 0.94 29.87
C ILE A 170 1.11 0.21 28.54
N PHE A 171 1.21 -1.12 28.57
CA PHE A 171 1.24 -1.94 27.36
C PHE A 171 0.25 -3.09 27.44
N LEU A 172 -0.42 -3.36 26.32
CA LEU A 172 -1.09 -4.63 26.07
C LEU A 172 -0.05 -5.60 25.48
N LEU A 173 0.04 -6.78 26.05
CA LEU A 173 0.90 -7.86 25.60
C LEU A 173 0.05 -8.93 24.92
N VAL A 174 0.30 -9.15 23.64
CA VAL A 174 -0.33 -10.20 22.83
C VAL A 174 0.74 -11.08 22.20
N PRO A 175 0.57 -12.41 22.12
CA PRO A 175 1.61 -13.26 21.53
C PRO A 175 1.76 -13.02 20.03
N GLN A 176 0.63 -12.84 19.36
CA GLN A 176 0.54 -12.65 17.92
C GLN A 176 -0.77 -11.94 17.55
N VAL A 177 -0.79 -11.30 16.39
CA VAL A 177 -1.98 -10.68 15.81
C VAL A 177 -2.09 -11.02 14.32
N LYS A 178 -3.27 -11.45 13.88
CA LYS A 178 -3.54 -11.71 12.46
C LYS A 178 -4.05 -10.42 11.83
N LEU A 179 -3.32 -9.91 10.82
CA LEU A 179 -3.82 -8.79 10.04
C LEU A 179 -4.91 -9.28 9.09
N ARG A 180 -6.04 -8.58 9.05
CA ARG A 180 -7.11 -8.89 8.11
C ARG A 180 -6.67 -8.56 6.68
N LYS A 181 -6.82 -9.52 5.76
CA LYS A 181 -6.72 -9.27 4.32
C LYS A 181 -7.84 -8.32 3.90
N ARG A 182 -7.47 -7.20 3.30
CA ARG A 182 -8.36 -6.11 2.86
C ARG A 182 -8.25 -5.81 1.38
N LEU A 183 -7.17 -6.25 0.74
CA LEU A 183 -6.87 -5.98 -0.67
C LEU A 183 -6.83 -7.29 -1.45
N ASP A 184 -7.01 -7.15 -2.76
CA ASP A 184 -6.87 -8.20 -3.76
C ASP A 184 -6.38 -7.53 -5.04
N LEU A 185 -5.09 -7.19 -5.06
CA LEU A 185 -4.49 -6.41 -6.14
C LEU A 185 -4.24 -7.24 -7.40
N ALA A 186 -3.99 -8.54 -7.23
CA ALA A 186 -3.76 -9.49 -8.32
C ALA A 186 -4.98 -9.56 -9.24
N ARG A 187 -6.19 -9.66 -8.67
CA ARG A 187 -7.44 -9.66 -9.44
C ARG A 187 -7.60 -8.44 -10.34
N ASP A 188 -7.27 -7.26 -9.85
CA ASP A 188 -7.39 -6.03 -10.63
C ASP A 188 -6.29 -5.95 -11.71
N ALA A 189 -5.11 -6.53 -11.44
CA ALA A 189 -4.03 -6.64 -12.42
C ALA A 189 -4.37 -7.62 -13.56
N GLU A 190 -4.91 -8.80 -13.24
CA GLU A 190 -5.38 -9.80 -14.21
C GLU A 190 -6.42 -9.19 -15.15
N ARG A 191 -7.46 -8.53 -14.59
CA ARG A 191 -8.47 -7.82 -15.39
C ARG A 191 -7.88 -6.75 -16.32
N ALA A 192 -6.83 -6.06 -15.87
CA ALA A 192 -6.17 -5.06 -16.69
C ALA A 192 -5.47 -5.72 -17.89
N VAL A 193 -4.74 -6.81 -17.64
CA VAL A 193 -4.02 -7.61 -18.64
C VAL A 193 -4.98 -8.22 -19.66
N ASP A 194 -6.06 -8.86 -19.20
CA ASP A 194 -7.05 -9.52 -20.07
C ASP A 194 -7.72 -8.53 -21.03
N GLY A 195 -7.86 -7.28 -20.62
CA GLY A 195 -8.43 -6.22 -21.47
C GLY A 195 -7.45 -5.61 -22.47
N VAL A 196 -6.13 -5.88 -22.38
CA VAL A 196 -5.14 -5.26 -23.27
C VAL A 196 -5.34 -5.65 -24.74
N PRO A 197 -5.47 -6.94 -25.12
CA PRO A 197 -5.62 -7.33 -26.52
C PRO A 197 -6.80 -6.65 -27.21
N GLY A 198 -7.97 -6.62 -26.54
CA GLY A 198 -9.16 -5.96 -27.07
C GLY A 198 -8.96 -4.45 -27.30
N ARG A 199 -8.27 -3.76 -26.38
CA ARG A 199 -7.93 -2.34 -26.53
C ARG A 199 -6.95 -2.09 -27.68
N ILE A 200 -5.97 -2.97 -27.86
CA ILE A 200 -5.02 -2.87 -28.97
C ILE A 200 -5.77 -2.98 -30.29
N VAL A 201 -6.56 -4.04 -30.48
CA VAL A 201 -7.29 -4.27 -31.74
C VAL A 201 -8.23 -3.11 -32.06
N ALA A 202 -9.04 -2.66 -31.09
CA ALA A 202 -9.97 -1.55 -31.31
C ALA A 202 -9.26 -0.26 -31.76
N ARG A 203 -8.09 0.04 -31.16
CA ARG A 203 -7.29 1.21 -31.50
C ARG A 203 -6.55 1.04 -32.82
N TRP A 204 -6.10 -0.17 -33.14
CA TRP A 204 -5.36 -0.47 -34.35
C TRP A 204 -6.26 -0.26 -35.57
N VAL A 205 -7.44 -0.90 -35.61
CA VAL A 205 -8.41 -0.73 -36.70
C VAL A 205 -8.73 0.76 -36.92
N THR A 206 -9.01 1.49 -35.83
CA THR A 206 -9.30 2.93 -35.90
C THR A 206 -8.12 3.75 -36.43
N ASN A 207 -6.87 3.33 -36.22
CA ASN A 207 -5.69 4.05 -36.69
C ASN A 207 -5.34 3.71 -38.13
N SER A 208 -5.50 2.44 -38.55
CA SER A 208 -5.26 2.00 -39.92
C SER A 208 -6.27 2.62 -40.89
N ASP A 209 -7.53 2.81 -40.49
CA ASP A 209 -8.56 3.46 -41.32
C ASP A 209 -8.32 4.98 -41.53
N ARG A 210 -7.34 5.57 -40.86
CA ARG A 210 -7.01 7.01 -40.91
C ARG A 210 -5.76 7.33 -41.73
N VAL A 211 -5.10 6.32 -42.28
CA VAL A 211 -3.93 6.44 -43.15
C VAL A 211 -4.33 6.14 -44.58
#